data_AF-A0A9D7A0P9-F1
#
_entry.id   AF-A0A9D7A0P9-F1
#
_cell.length_a   1.000
_cell.length_b   1.000
_cell.length_c   1.000
_cell.angle_alpha   90.00
_cell.angle_beta   90.00
_cell.angle_gamma   90.00
#
_symmetry.space_group_name_H-M   'P 1'
#
loop_
_entity.id
_entity.type
_entity.pdbx_description
1 polymer ?
#
loop_
_entity_poly.entity_id
_entity_poly.type
_entity_poly.pdbx_seq_one_letter_code
_entity_poly.pdbx_strand_id
1 'polypeptide(L)'
;MHKGFTKDALGTLTDFSIYFGHFLSDQVTCARCGHTHQTHHEKMTDVNIAVEMMTDAFQDRFDVALLVSAGSDLVAPIRAIRQLFPRKRVVVAFPPARFSDALKHMSGKPLHLDVNLLSKAQFPERIRKPDGFEIIRPAKWR
;
A
#
# COMPACT_ATOMS: atom_id res chain seq x y z
N MET A 1 16.02 2.53 -14.97
CA MET A 1 14.66 2.97 -15.37
C MET A 1 13.63 1.89 -14.98
N HIS A 2 13.47 1.57 -13.68
CA HIS A 2 12.70 0.41 -13.19
C HIS A 2 11.42 0.77 -12.41
N LYS A 3 10.96 2.04 -12.43
CA LYS A 3 9.95 2.54 -11.49
C LYS A 3 8.47 2.38 -11.91
N GLY A 4 8.17 1.77 -13.07
CA GLY A 4 6.79 1.67 -13.61
C GLY A 4 6.14 0.27 -13.61
N PHE A 5 6.94 -0.80 -13.67
CA PHE A 5 6.45 -2.18 -13.94
C PHE A 5 5.23 -2.59 -13.12
N THR A 6 5.30 -2.43 -11.79
CA THR A 6 4.25 -2.93 -10.90
C THR A 6 2.93 -2.18 -11.06
N LYS A 7 2.98 -0.86 -11.27
CA LYS A 7 1.76 -0.05 -11.40
C LYS A 7 1.07 -0.32 -12.73
N ASP A 8 1.85 -0.39 -13.81
CA ASP A 8 1.32 -0.67 -15.14
C ASP A 8 0.72 -2.07 -15.22
N ALA A 9 1.35 -3.06 -14.57
CA ALA A 9 0.81 -4.41 -14.46
C ALA A 9 -0.48 -4.46 -13.64
N LEU A 10 -0.51 -3.82 -12.47
CA LEU A 10 -1.71 -3.73 -11.63
C LEU A 10 -2.87 -3.02 -12.33
N GLY A 11 -2.58 -2.02 -13.17
CA GLY A 11 -3.58 -1.33 -13.98
C GLY A 11 -4.25 -2.19 -15.06
N THR A 12 -3.79 -3.43 -15.27
CA THR A 12 -4.45 -4.39 -16.19
C THR A 12 -5.55 -5.22 -15.52
N LEU A 13 -5.67 -5.17 -14.19
CA LEU A 13 -6.72 -5.85 -13.44
C LEU A 13 -8.02 -5.07 -13.53
N THR A 14 -9.13 -5.76 -13.76
CA THR A 14 -10.47 -5.14 -13.92
C THR A 14 -11.15 -4.82 -12.60
N ASP A 15 -10.74 -5.49 -11.52
CA ASP A 15 -11.27 -5.40 -10.15
C ASP A 15 -10.25 -4.75 -9.20
N PHE A 16 -9.51 -3.77 -9.71
CA PHE A 16 -8.45 -3.09 -8.95
C PHE A 16 -8.55 -1.58 -9.12
N SER A 17 -8.27 -0.84 -8.05
CA SER A 17 -8.27 0.63 -8.04
C SER A 17 -6.94 1.14 -7.52
N ILE A 18 -6.41 2.16 -8.18
CA ILE A 18 -5.13 2.79 -7.83
C ILE A 18 -5.40 4.21 -7.35
N TYR A 19 -4.99 4.50 -6.12
CA TYR A 19 -5.06 5.83 -5.53
C TYR A 19 -3.64 6.39 -5.44
N PHE A 20 -3.40 7.51 -6.13
CA PHE A 20 -2.09 8.15 -6.13
C PHE A 20 -1.95 9.08 -4.93
N GLY A 21 -0.81 8.96 -4.24
CA GLY A 21 -0.36 10.00 -3.32
C GLY A 21 0.09 11.25 -4.07
N HIS A 22 0.51 12.25 -3.32
CA HIS A 22 0.99 13.52 -3.84
C HIS A 22 2.46 13.72 -3.45
N PHE A 23 3.30 14.16 -4.39
CA PHE A 23 4.70 14.47 -4.12
C PHE A 23 4.87 15.98 -4.01
N LEU A 24 5.27 16.44 -2.83
CA LEU A 24 5.62 17.84 -2.61
C LEU A 24 7.13 18.01 -2.74
N SER A 25 7.54 18.99 -3.53
CA SER A 25 8.94 19.39 -3.61
C SER A 25 9.28 20.35 -2.47
N ASP A 26 10.43 20.14 -1.85
CA ASP A 26 10.95 21.01 -0.79
C ASP A 26 12.44 21.27 -1.01
N GLN A 27 12.96 22.36 -0.45
CA GLN A 27 14.40 22.65 -0.41
C GLN A 27 14.95 22.29 0.97
N VAL A 28 15.85 21.32 1.01
CA VAL A 28 16.49 20.90 2.25
C VAL A 28 17.95 21.33 2.25
N THR A 29 18.32 22.06 3.28
CA THR A 29 19.70 22.49 3.53
C THR A 29 20.37 21.51 4.48
N CYS A 30 21.50 20.95 4.06
CA CYS A 30 22.30 20.05 4.88
C CYS A 30 22.89 20.79 6.08
N ALA A 31 22.55 20.36 7.30
CA ALA A 31 23.05 20.97 8.53
C ALA A 31 24.58 20.86 8.70
N ARG A 32 25.24 19.92 8.00
CA ARG A 32 26.69 19.72 8.09
C ARG A 32 27.49 20.60 7.11
N CYS A 33 27.04 20.72 5.87
CA CYS A 33 27.82 21.38 4.80
C CYS A 33 27.16 22.62 4.20
N GLY A 34 25.94 22.98 4.60
CA GLY A 34 25.22 24.15 4.09
C GLY A 34 24.69 24.02 2.66
N HIS A 35 24.94 22.89 1.98
CA HIS A 35 24.42 22.66 0.63
C HIS A 35 22.90 22.48 0.65
N THR A 36 22.20 23.26 -0.17
CA THR A 36 20.76 23.18 -0.39
C THR A 36 20.47 22.39 -1.66
N HIS A 37 19.59 21.40 -1.56
CA HIS A 37 19.14 20.61 -2.70
C HIS A 37 17.63 20.40 -2.66
N GLN A 38 17.05 20.17 -3.83
CA GLN A 38 15.63 19.86 -3.94
C GLN A 38 15.39 18.39 -3.59
N THR A 39 14.42 18.15 -2.71
CA THR A 39 13.93 16.81 -2.36
C THR A 39 12.44 16.72 -2.63
N HIS A 40 11.92 15.50 -2.66
CA HIS A 40 10.50 15.23 -2.82
C HIS A 40 10.02 14.36 -1.67
N HIS A 41 8.95 14.79 -1.03
CA HIS A 41 8.29 14.04 0.03
C HIS A 41 6.96 13.51 -0.49
N GLU A 42 6.80 12.20 -0.40
CA GLU A 42 5.50 11.56 -0.62
C GLU A 42 4.55 11.95 0.52
N LYS A 43 3.30 12.21 0.15
CA LYS A 43 2.19 12.59 1.03
C LYS A 43 0.91 11.89 0.55
N MET A 44 -0.08 11.85 1.43
CA MET A 44 -1.43 11.31 1.21
C MET A 44 -1.57 9.79 1.21
N THR A 45 -0.51 8.97 1.20
CA THR A 45 -0.69 7.50 1.24
C THR A 45 -1.55 7.03 2.41
N ASP A 46 -1.22 7.41 3.66
CA ASP A 46 -2.00 6.96 4.83
C ASP A 46 -3.40 7.58 4.87
N VAL A 47 -3.55 8.82 4.39
CA VAL A 47 -4.85 9.51 4.30
C VAL A 47 -5.77 8.82 3.30
N ASN A 48 -5.26 8.49 2.11
CA ASN A 48 -6.02 7.80 1.07
C ASN A 48 -6.49 6.43 1.58
N ILE A 49 -5.60 5.66 2.20
CA ILE A 49 -5.97 4.35 2.79
C ILE A 49 -7.07 4.52 3.85
N ALA A 50 -6.93 5.49 4.75
CA ALA A 50 -7.90 5.75 5.80
C ALA A 50 -9.28 6.14 5.24
N VAL A 51 -9.31 7.04 4.25
CA VAL A 51 -10.55 7.52 3.62
C VAL A 51 -11.26 6.40 2.87
N GLU A 52 -10.56 5.61 2.07
CA GLU A 52 -11.18 4.51 1.32
C GLU A 52 -11.70 3.41 2.25
N MET A 53 -10.91 3.00 3.27
CA MET A 53 -11.38 2.00 4.24
C MET A 53 -12.62 2.47 5.00
N MET A 54 -12.68 3.75 5.40
CA MET A 54 -13.83 4.31 6.10
C MET A 54 -15.05 4.43 5.18
N THR A 55 -14.84 4.83 3.92
CA THR A 55 -15.89 4.94 2.90
C THR A 55 -16.49 3.57 2.61
N ASP A 56 -15.65 2.56 2.38
CA ASP A 56 -16.09 1.20 2.13
C ASP A 56 -16.80 0.59 3.35
N ALA A 57 -16.38 0.94 4.57
CA ALA A 57 -17.07 0.53 5.79
C ALA A 57 -18.46 1.19 5.88
N PHE A 58 -18.56 2.47 5.54
CA PHE A 58 -19.83 3.20 5.57
C PHE A 58 -20.81 2.71 4.50
N GLN A 59 -20.31 2.41 3.30
CA GLN A 59 -21.10 1.92 2.16
C GLN A 59 -21.36 0.41 2.18
N ASP A 60 -20.98 -0.28 3.26
CA ASP A 60 -21.16 -1.73 3.41
C ASP A 60 -20.48 -2.57 2.31
N ARG A 61 -19.33 -2.10 1.79
CA ARG A 61 -18.59 -2.76 0.69
C ARG A 61 -17.68 -3.91 1.14
N PHE A 62 -17.53 -4.14 2.44
CA PHE A 62 -16.80 -5.29 2.98
C PHE A 62 -17.33 -5.75 4.33
N ASP A 63 -17.23 -7.06 4.60
CA ASP A 63 -17.31 -7.62 5.95
C ASP A 63 -15.92 -7.70 6.60
N VAL A 64 -14.92 -8.07 5.81
CA VAL A 64 -13.52 -8.17 6.23
C VAL A 64 -12.61 -7.44 5.24
N ALA A 65 -11.84 -6.48 5.75
CA ALA A 65 -10.78 -5.81 5.00
C ALA A 65 -9.41 -6.37 5.39
N LEU A 66 -8.57 -6.66 4.39
CA LEU A 66 -7.16 -7.01 4.58
C LEU A 66 -6.29 -5.77 4.34
N LEU A 67 -5.73 -5.20 5.41
CA LEU A 67 -4.84 -4.07 5.33
C LEU A 67 -3.37 -4.54 5.26
N VAL A 68 -2.74 -4.36 4.10
CA VAL A 68 -1.32 -4.66 3.92
C VAL A 68 -0.48 -3.42 4.22
N SER A 69 -0.05 -3.25 5.48
CA SER A 69 0.76 -2.09 5.89
C SER A 69 1.51 -2.34 7.20
N ALA A 70 2.49 -1.48 7.48
CA ALA A 70 3.12 -1.36 8.80
C ALA A 70 3.10 0.09 9.32
N GLY A 71 2.31 0.99 8.72
CA GLY A 71 2.22 2.41 9.12
C GLY A 71 1.33 2.58 10.36
N SER A 72 1.89 3.12 11.44
CA SER A 72 1.15 3.33 12.70
C SER A 72 0.02 4.35 12.59
N ASP A 73 0.05 5.25 11.60
CA ASP A 73 -0.99 6.26 11.38
C ASP A 73 -2.35 5.62 11.05
N LEU A 74 -2.34 4.37 10.57
CA LEU A 74 -3.54 3.59 10.27
C LEU A 74 -4.22 2.99 11.52
N VAL A 75 -3.66 3.15 12.72
CA VAL A 75 -4.32 2.74 13.97
C VAL A 75 -5.64 3.49 14.17
N ALA A 76 -5.68 4.78 13.87
CA ALA A 76 -6.86 5.62 14.04
C ALA A 76 -8.06 5.17 13.19
N PRO A 77 -7.95 4.99 11.85
CA PRO A 77 -9.06 4.49 11.05
C PRO A 77 -9.49 3.07 11.42
N ILE A 78 -8.56 2.17 11.77
CA ILE A 78 -8.92 0.82 12.24
C ILE A 78 -9.78 0.88 13.51
N ARG A 79 -9.41 1.75 14.46
CA ARG A 79 -10.16 1.95 15.70
C ARG A 79 -11.56 2.50 15.40
N ALA A 80 -11.65 3.52 14.54
CA ALA A 80 -12.91 4.11 14.14
C ALA A 80 -13.85 3.09 13.49
N ILE A 81 -13.35 2.29 12.54
CA ILE A 81 -14.15 1.25 11.87
C ILE A 81 -14.74 0.26 12.87
N ARG A 82 -13.94 -0.20 13.83
CA ARG A 82 -14.42 -1.17 14.84
C ARG A 82 -15.47 -0.59 15.78
N GLN A 83 -15.34 0.69 16.13
CA GLN A 83 -16.28 1.36 17.01
C GLN A 83 -17.60 1.65 16.29
N LEU A 84 -17.53 2.15 15.05
CA LEU A 84 -18.71 2.58 14.29
C LEU A 84 -19.41 1.43 13.56
N PHE A 85 -18.66 0.39 13.18
CA PHE A 85 -19.17 -0.75 12.43
C PHE A 85 -18.76 -2.08 13.10
N PRO A 86 -19.37 -2.47 14.24
CA PRO A 86 -18.92 -3.61 15.06
C PRO A 86 -18.93 -4.97 14.35
N ARG A 87 -19.70 -5.12 13.27
CA ARG A 87 -19.74 -6.33 12.45
C ARG A 87 -18.57 -6.44 11.47
N LYS A 88 -17.87 -5.34 11.21
CA LYS A 88 -16.77 -5.28 10.24
C LYS A 88 -15.44 -5.60 10.91
N ARG A 89 -14.59 -6.30 10.18
CA ARG A 89 -13.26 -6.70 10.66
C ARG A 89 -12.17 -6.13 9.76
N VAL A 90 -11.15 -5.53 10.37
CA VAL A 90 -9.89 -5.20 9.69
C VAL A 90 -8.81 -6.15 10.19
N VAL A 91 -8.23 -6.91 9.27
CA VAL A 91 -7.07 -7.79 9.49
C VAL A 91 -5.84 -7.10 8.94
N VAL A 92 -4.80 -6.96 9.76
CA VAL A 92 -3.53 -6.38 9.30
C VAL A 92 -2.63 -7.51 8.79
N ALA A 93 -2.09 -7.34 7.59
CA ALA A 93 -1.04 -8.16 7.03
C ALA A 93 0.25 -7.34 6.92
N PHE A 94 1.29 -7.76 7.64
CA PHE A 94 2.58 -7.10 7.56
C PHE A 94 3.35 -7.53 6.30
N PRO A 95 3.86 -6.57 5.50
CA PRO A 95 4.78 -6.88 4.42
C PRO A 95 6.07 -7.54 4.94
N PRO A 96 6.83 -8.25 4.07
CA PRO A 96 8.10 -8.84 4.46
C PRO A 96 9.04 -7.84 5.13
N ALA A 97 9.71 -8.27 6.20
CA ALA A 97 10.67 -7.48 6.96
C ALA A 97 10.16 -6.14 7.54
N ARG A 98 8.84 -5.92 7.58
CA ARG A 98 8.24 -4.76 8.26
C ARG A 98 7.26 -5.21 9.34
N PHE A 99 7.16 -4.44 10.41
CA PHE A 99 6.21 -4.68 11.49
C PHE A 99 5.87 -3.37 12.20
N SER A 100 4.77 -3.37 12.95
CA SER A 100 4.38 -2.26 13.83
C SER A 100 3.69 -2.80 15.07
N ASP A 101 4.26 -2.52 16.23
CA ASP A 101 3.65 -2.93 17.50
C ASP A 101 2.28 -2.26 17.69
N ALA A 102 2.15 -1.00 17.30
CA ALA A 102 0.88 -0.28 17.40
C ALA A 102 -0.24 -0.98 16.59
N LEU A 103 0.05 -1.41 15.36
CA LEU A 103 -0.91 -2.15 14.52
C LEU A 103 -1.13 -3.60 15.01
N LYS A 104 -0.11 -4.24 15.58
CA LYS A 104 -0.22 -5.58 16.15
C LYS A 104 -1.22 -5.61 17.31
N HIS A 105 -1.12 -4.66 18.24
CA HIS A 105 -2.06 -4.54 19.36
C HIS A 105 -3.49 -4.28 18.89
N MET A 106 -3.66 -3.53 17.80
CA MET A 106 -4.98 -3.33 17.21
C MET A 106 -5.51 -4.62 16.57
N SER A 107 -4.78 -5.26 15.65
CA SER A 107 -5.30 -6.35 14.82
C SER A 107 -5.54 -7.70 15.54
N GLY A 108 -5.10 -7.85 16.79
CA GLY A 108 -5.25 -9.06 17.60
C GLY A 108 -4.30 -10.18 17.16
N LYS A 109 -4.49 -10.69 15.93
CA LYS A 109 -3.55 -11.60 15.26
C LYS A 109 -3.26 -11.08 13.85
N PRO A 110 -2.15 -10.34 13.64
CA PRO A 110 -1.74 -9.93 12.31
C PRO A 110 -1.26 -11.13 11.49
N LEU A 111 -1.44 -11.06 10.18
CA LEU A 111 -0.81 -11.95 9.22
C LEU A 111 0.59 -11.41 8.89
N HIS A 112 1.53 -12.31 8.58
CA HIS A 112 2.84 -11.93 8.08
C HIS A 112 3.00 -12.47 6.68
N LEU A 113 3.18 -11.57 5.71
CA LEU A 113 3.42 -11.95 4.32
C LEU A 113 4.87 -12.38 4.19
N ASP A 114 5.06 -13.63 3.78
CA ASP A 114 6.37 -14.20 3.52
C ASP A 114 6.80 -13.97 2.06
N VAL A 115 8.11 -13.88 1.82
CA VAL A 115 8.65 -13.69 0.47
C VAL A 115 8.30 -14.89 -0.44
N ASN A 116 8.26 -16.11 0.10
CA ASN A 116 7.86 -17.29 -0.67
C ASN A 116 6.38 -17.23 -1.08
N LEU A 117 5.50 -16.67 -0.24
CA LEU A 117 4.11 -16.46 -0.62
C LEU A 117 4.01 -15.46 -1.79
N LEU A 118 4.73 -14.34 -1.70
CA LEU A 118 4.74 -13.32 -2.76
C LEU A 118 5.33 -13.85 -4.07
N SER A 119 6.34 -14.74 -4.00
CA SER A 119 6.94 -15.36 -5.20
C SER A 119 5.93 -16.17 -6.02
N LYS A 120 4.92 -16.75 -5.35
CA LYS A 120 3.84 -17.54 -5.97
C LYS A 120 2.68 -16.68 -6.49
N ALA A 121 2.59 -15.42 -6.05
CA ALA A 121 1.51 -14.49 -6.36
C ALA A 121 1.95 -13.41 -7.37
N GLN A 122 2.84 -13.76 -8.30
CA GLN A 122 3.32 -12.85 -9.33
C GLN A 122 2.44 -12.88 -10.57
N PHE A 123 2.41 -11.76 -11.29
CA PHE A 123 1.87 -11.72 -12.64
C PHE A 123 2.59 -12.71 -13.57
N PRO A 124 1.95 -13.10 -14.70
CA PRO A 124 2.60 -13.81 -15.78
C PRO A 124 3.89 -13.12 -16.25
N GLU A 125 4.77 -13.89 -16.91
CA GLU A 125 6.04 -13.36 -17.40
C GLU A 125 5.88 -12.16 -18.35
N ARG A 126 4.80 -12.17 -19.13
CA ARG A 126 4.47 -11.12 -20.10
C ARG A 126 3.01 -10.73 -19.92
N ILE A 127 2.75 -9.42 -19.87
CA ILE A 127 1.41 -8.83 -19.86
C ILE A 127 1.31 -7.91 -21.06
N ARG A 128 0.32 -8.11 -21.91
CA ARG A 128 0.08 -7.25 -23.07
C ARG A 128 -0.98 -6.20 -22.73
N LYS A 129 -0.62 -4.93 -22.86
CA LYS A 129 -1.55 -3.80 -22.68
C LYS A 129 -2.41 -3.59 -23.94
N PRO A 130 -3.55 -2.88 -23.83
CA PRO A 130 -4.40 -2.55 -24.98
C PRO A 130 -3.71 -1.70 -26.05
N ASP A 131 -2.74 -0.86 -25.66
CA ASP A 131 -1.90 -0.05 -26.56
C ASP A 131 -0.82 -0.88 -27.30
N GLY A 132 -0.76 -2.18 -27.06
CA GLY A 132 0.21 -3.10 -27.65
C GLY A 132 1.54 -3.17 -26.91
N PHE A 133 1.77 -2.35 -25.88
CA PHE A 133 2.98 -2.41 -25.08
C PHE A 133 3.04 -3.71 -24.25
N GLU A 134 4.20 -4.38 -24.25
CA GLU A 134 4.42 -5.62 -23.51
C GLU A 134 5.21 -5.33 -22.22
N ILE A 135 4.57 -5.62 -21.09
CA ILE A 135 5.21 -5.51 -19.78
C ILE A 135 5.88 -6.85 -19.46
N ILE A 136 7.21 -6.85 -19.33
CA ILE A 136 8.00 -8.06 -19.04
C ILE A 136 8.39 -8.08 -17.57
N ARG A 137 8.08 -9.19 -16.88
CA ARG A 137 8.42 -9.38 -15.48
C ARG A 137 9.94 -9.26 -15.23
N PRO A 138 10.38 -8.49 -14.22
CA PRO A 138 11.81 -8.36 -13.92
C PRO A 138 12.45 -9.73 -13.61
N ALA A 139 13.61 -10.01 -14.22
CA ALA A 139 14.32 -11.29 -14.02
C ALA A 139 14.65 -11.58 -12.55
N LYS A 140 14.93 -10.54 -11.76
CA LYS A 140 15.21 -10.62 -10.32
C LYS A 140 14.02 -11.08 -9.45
N TRP A 141 12.83 -11.27 -10.04
CA TRP A 141 11.64 -11.76 -9.35
C TRP A 141 11.40 -13.25 -9.57
N ARG A 142 12.22 -13.91 -10.39
CA ARG A 142 12.25 -15.37 -10.49
C ARG A 142 12.86 -16.01 -9.25
#